data_AF-A0A4Q3WYZ9-F1
#
_entry.id   AF-A0A4Q3WYZ9-F1
#
_cell.length_a   1.000
_cell.length_b   1.000
_cell.length_c   1.000
_cell.angle_alpha   90.00
_cell.angle_beta   90.00
_cell.angle_gamma   90.00
#
_symmetry.space_group_name_H-M   'P 1'
#
loop_
_entity.id
_entity.type
_entity.pdbx_description
1 polymer ?
#
loop_
_entity_poly.entity_id
_entity_poly.type
_entity_poly.pdbx_seq_one_letter_code
_entity_poly.pdbx_strand_id
1 'polypeptide(L)'
;MLTLEGDDASANITYYWQANLFRSAPTTETLTLRRSTAPNGRRTIWQIVVSPAAVEVAKAPLVPSTPILTYAASQIFTPEPDPVTTQSLQAISRLKQLGLGALMLAMDYDEIYAFYPQYAEKALYPYLKDNDLWKVPGQSSKFSFNASLSGLTLAKLAEPARTVAFYEGEDEKPVFRYAGKAAIGFADGHTVLVSPEELKGVIWKP
;
A
#
# COMPACT_ATOMS: atom_id res chain seq x y z
N MET A 1 15.99 32.38 -4.66
CA MET A 1 17.33 32.90 -5.03
C MET A 1 18.25 31.70 -5.17
N LEU A 2 19.04 31.63 -6.25
CA LEU A 2 19.90 30.47 -6.55
C LEU A 2 21.37 30.93 -6.49
N THR A 3 22.18 30.24 -5.68
CA THR A 3 23.64 30.45 -5.62
C THR A 3 24.31 29.22 -6.20
N LEU A 4 25.18 29.39 -7.20
CA LEU A 4 25.85 28.32 -7.93
C LEU A 4 27.35 28.29 -7.59
N GLU A 5 27.87 27.16 -7.10
CA GLU A 5 29.30 26.95 -6.85
C GLU A 5 29.73 25.60 -7.46
N GLY A 6 30.18 25.62 -8.72
CA GLY A 6 30.67 24.41 -9.40
C GLY A 6 29.59 23.33 -9.59
N ASP A 7 29.79 22.17 -8.98
CA ASP A 7 28.85 21.03 -9.04
C ASP A 7 27.80 21.04 -7.92
N ASP A 8 27.88 22.01 -7.00
CA ASP A 8 26.93 22.20 -5.90
C ASP A 8 26.20 23.54 -6.04
N ALA A 9 24.96 23.58 -5.58
CA ALA A 9 24.14 24.78 -5.59
C ALA A 9 23.18 24.81 -4.41
N SER A 10 22.75 26.01 -4.01
CA SER A 10 21.68 26.18 -3.03
C SER A 10 20.53 26.98 -3.63
N ALA A 11 19.31 26.57 -3.30
CA ALA A 11 18.08 27.19 -3.79
C ALA A 11 17.15 27.54 -2.63
N ASN A 12 16.83 28.82 -2.48
CA ASN A 12 15.78 29.27 -1.56
C ASN A 12 14.43 29.25 -2.27
N ILE A 13 13.52 28.41 -1.80
CA ILE A 13 12.16 28.25 -2.30
C ILE A 13 11.17 28.68 -1.23
N THR A 14 10.31 29.62 -1.59
CA THR A 14 9.20 30.05 -0.73
C THR A 14 7.90 29.48 -1.28
N TYR A 15 7.15 28.77 -0.46
CA TYR A 15 5.87 28.18 -0.83
C TYR A 15 4.85 28.33 0.30
N TYR A 16 3.58 28.10 0.01
CA TYR A 16 2.50 28.11 1.00
C TYR A 16 1.48 27.04 0.64
N TRP A 17 0.76 26.56 1.64
CA TRP A 17 -0.34 25.63 1.48
C TRP A 17 -1.62 26.38 1.16
N GLN A 18 -2.40 25.84 0.22
CA GLN A 18 -3.72 26.36 -0.12
C GLN A 18 -4.72 25.20 -0.22
N ALA A 19 -5.71 25.23 0.66
CA ALA A 19 -6.94 24.44 0.57
C ALA A 19 -8.13 25.40 0.40
N ASN A 20 -9.32 24.88 0.04
CA ASN A 20 -10.47 25.70 -0.34
C ASN A 20 -10.83 26.84 0.64
N LEU A 21 -10.57 26.68 1.95
CA LEU A 21 -10.85 27.68 2.99
C LEU A 21 -9.63 28.00 3.87
N PHE A 22 -8.42 27.56 3.49
CA PHE A 22 -7.23 27.73 4.32
C PHE A 22 -6.02 28.08 3.47
N ARG A 23 -5.28 29.12 3.88
CA ARG A 23 -3.97 29.45 3.35
C ARG A 23 -2.97 29.50 4.50
N SER A 24 -1.90 28.71 4.41
CA SER A 24 -0.85 28.78 5.43
C SER A 24 0.00 30.04 5.28
N ALA A 25 0.76 30.35 6.33
CA ALA A 25 1.87 31.28 6.20
C ALA A 25 2.88 30.78 5.14
N PRO A 26 3.53 31.69 4.39
CA PRO A 26 4.59 31.32 3.47
C PRO A 26 5.78 30.77 4.26
N THR A 27 6.25 29.60 3.83
CA THR A 27 7.42 28.90 4.39
C THR A 27 8.54 28.98 3.37
N THR A 28 9.75 29.35 3.82
CA THR A 28 10.94 29.38 2.97
C THR A 28 11.88 28.24 3.36
N GLU A 29 12.21 27.39 2.40
CA GLU A 29 13.17 26.30 2.53
C GLU A 29 14.43 26.58 1.71
N THR A 30 15.58 26.21 2.26
CA THR A 30 16.85 26.18 1.52
C THR A 30 17.16 24.75 1.12
N LEU A 31 17.09 24.47 -0.18
CA LEU A 31 17.46 23.18 -0.75
C LEU A 31 18.94 23.16 -1.11
N THR A 32 19.61 22.05 -0.80
CA THR A 32 20.95 21.75 -1.31
C THR A 32 20.80 20.94 -2.59
N LEU A 33 21.43 21.38 -3.67
CA LEU A 33 21.37 20.76 -4.99
C LEU A 33 22.77 20.32 -5.40
N ARG A 34 22.86 19.17 -6.06
CA ARG A 34 24.10 18.68 -6.67
C ARG A 34 23.85 18.27 -8.09
N ARG A 35 24.83 18.57 -8.94
CA ARG A 35 24.79 18.23 -10.36
C ARG A 35 25.08 16.73 -10.53
N SER A 36 24.19 16.04 -11.23
CA SER A 36 24.24 14.58 -11.42
C SER A 36 23.74 14.18 -12.81
N THR A 37 24.18 13.03 -13.31
CA THR A 37 23.72 12.49 -14.59
C THR A 37 22.31 11.93 -14.42
N ALA A 38 21.39 12.33 -15.31
CA ALA A 38 20.02 11.81 -15.30
C ALA A 38 20.01 10.28 -15.45
N PRO A 39 18.98 9.57 -14.95
CA PRO A 39 18.88 8.11 -15.01
C PRO A 39 18.97 7.53 -16.44
N ASN A 40 18.61 8.34 -17.43
CA ASN A 40 18.68 7.97 -18.85
C ASN A 40 20.07 8.23 -19.50
N GLY A 41 21.05 8.73 -18.75
CA GLY A 41 22.42 8.99 -19.20
C GLY A 41 22.59 10.15 -20.18
N ARG A 42 21.51 10.82 -20.60
CA ARG A 42 21.52 11.74 -21.75
C ARG A 42 21.79 13.19 -21.38
N ARG A 43 21.56 13.59 -20.12
CA ARG A 43 21.65 14.98 -19.68
C ARG A 43 22.09 15.05 -18.22
N THR A 44 22.77 16.14 -17.88
CA THR A 44 23.08 16.49 -16.51
C THR A 44 21.92 17.29 -15.90
N ILE A 45 21.45 16.88 -14.73
CA ILE A 45 20.35 17.51 -13.99
C ILE A 45 20.82 17.91 -12.59
N TRP A 46 20.20 18.93 -12.03
CA TRP A 46 20.36 19.25 -10.61
C TRP A 46 19.45 18.33 -9.79
N GLN A 47 20.02 17.60 -8.84
CA GLN A 47 19.29 16.74 -7.91
C GLN A 47 19.33 17.34 -6.51
N ILE A 48 18.22 17.22 -5.79
CA ILE A 48 18.15 17.61 -4.38
C ILE A 48 19.00 16.60 -3.59
N VAL A 49 19.98 17.11 -2.84
CA VAL A 49 20.76 16.31 -1.91
C VAL A 49 20.06 16.36 -0.56
N VAL A 50 19.62 15.19 -0.10
CA VAL A 50 19.03 15.05 1.23
C VAL A 50 20.18 14.97 2.25
N SER A 51 20.21 15.88 3.21
CA SER A 51 21.20 15.82 4.30
C SER A 51 20.79 14.74 5.32
N PRO A 52 21.73 14.10 6.04
CA PRO A 52 21.39 13.11 7.07
C PRO A 52 20.44 13.65 8.15
N ALA A 53 20.55 14.94 8.49
CA ALA A 53 19.63 15.60 9.42
C ALA A 53 18.20 15.70 8.88
N ALA A 54 18.04 15.87 7.56
CA ALA A 54 16.72 15.92 6.94
C ALA A 54 16.02 14.54 6.93
N VAL A 55 16.80 13.46 6.83
CA VAL A 55 16.28 12.08 6.95
C VAL A 55 15.72 11.84 8.36
N GLU A 56 16.40 12.32 9.41
CA GLU A 56 15.90 12.21 10.79
C GLU A 56 14.63 13.04 11.02
N VAL A 57 14.54 14.24 10.46
CA VAL A 57 13.31 15.06 10.51
C VAL A 57 12.15 14.37 9.78
N ALA A 58 12.43 13.62 8.71
CA ALA A 58 11.41 12.90 7.96
C ALA A 58 10.83 11.67 8.66
N LYS A 59 11.46 11.20 9.73
CA LYS A 59 10.91 10.15 10.61
C LYS A 59 9.87 10.68 11.60
N ALA A 60 9.83 12.00 11.82
CA ALA A 60 8.88 12.63 12.73
C ALA A 60 7.52 12.88 12.04
N PRO A 61 6.40 12.89 12.79
CA PRO A 61 5.09 13.21 12.22
C PRO A 61 5.06 14.61 11.58
N LEU A 62 4.41 14.72 10.43
CA LEU A 62 4.25 15.96 9.67
C LEU A 62 3.55 17.04 10.53
N VAL A 63 4.28 18.08 10.88
CA VAL A 63 3.76 19.31 11.48
C VAL A 63 3.72 20.45 10.45
N PRO A 64 2.85 21.47 10.60
CA PRO A 64 2.73 22.56 9.62
C PRO A 64 4.03 23.34 9.32
N SER A 65 5.02 23.27 10.21
CA SER A 65 6.34 23.88 10.05
C SER A 65 7.37 22.96 9.39
N THR A 66 6.97 21.76 8.94
CA THR A 66 7.90 20.79 8.35
C THR A 66 8.32 21.26 6.96
N PRO A 67 9.63 21.25 6.64
CA PRO A 67 10.11 21.53 5.30
C PRO A 67 9.70 20.40 4.33
N ILE A 68 8.58 20.58 3.61
CA ILE A 68 7.98 19.51 2.80
C ILE A 68 8.80 19.11 1.58
N LEU A 69 9.55 20.01 0.95
CA LEU A 69 10.31 19.64 -0.26
C LEU A 69 11.46 18.72 0.10
N THR A 70 12.13 19.03 1.21
CA THR A 70 13.19 18.19 1.76
C THR A 70 12.63 16.87 2.30
N TYR A 71 11.47 16.91 2.98
CA TYR A 71 10.75 15.71 3.41
C TYR A 71 10.37 14.81 2.23
N ALA A 72 9.74 15.34 1.19
CA ALA A 72 9.35 14.58 0.00
C ALA A 72 10.57 13.97 -0.70
N ALA A 73 11.66 14.72 -0.83
CA ALA A 73 12.92 14.19 -1.36
C ALA A 73 13.43 13.02 -0.51
N SER A 74 13.46 13.16 0.82
CA SER A 74 13.89 12.08 1.72
C SER A 74 13.04 10.81 1.58
N GLN A 75 11.71 10.94 1.52
CA GLN A 75 10.80 9.80 1.34
C GLN A 75 10.99 9.08 0.00
N ILE A 76 11.40 9.81 -1.04
CA ILE A 76 11.72 9.23 -2.35
C ILE A 76 13.08 8.53 -2.34
N PHE A 77 14.08 9.10 -1.66
CA PHE A 77 15.46 8.60 -1.65
C PHE A 77 15.71 7.48 -0.64
N THR A 78 15.04 7.52 0.50
CA THR A 78 15.02 6.48 1.51
C THR A 78 13.58 6.02 1.66
N PRO A 79 13.11 5.07 0.82
CA PRO A 79 11.94 4.29 1.18
C PRO A 79 12.37 3.41 2.36
N GLU A 80 12.41 3.99 3.57
CA GLU A 80 12.38 3.15 4.77
C GLU A 80 11.12 2.28 4.63
N PRO A 81 11.19 0.98 4.94
CA PRO A 81 9.99 0.16 5.00
C PRO A 81 9.13 0.70 6.13
N ASP A 82 8.25 1.64 5.78
CA ASP A 82 7.45 2.39 6.73
C ASP A 82 6.62 1.40 7.58
N PRO A 83 6.54 1.60 8.90
CA PRO A 83 5.77 0.74 9.78
C PRO A 83 4.31 0.82 9.37
N VAL A 84 3.73 -0.33 9.02
CA VAL A 84 2.28 -0.59 8.88
C VAL A 84 1.45 0.69 8.69
N THR A 85 1.48 1.27 7.48
CA THR A 85 0.76 2.51 7.18
C THR A 85 -0.73 2.38 7.49
N THR A 86 -1.43 3.48 7.78
CA THR A 86 -2.89 3.49 8.03
C THR A 86 -3.66 2.75 6.94
N GLN A 87 -3.21 2.84 5.69
CA GLN A 87 -3.80 2.13 4.55
C GLN A 87 -3.60 0.61 4.66
N SER A 88 -2.43 0.14 5.09
CA SER A 88 -2.18 -1.29 5.30
C SER A 88 -3.04 -1.86 6.44
N LEU A 89 -3.21 -1.13 7.55
CA LEU A 89 -4.13 -1.51 8.63
C LEU A 89 -5.57 -1.61 8.15
N GLN A 90 -6.01 -0.63 7.34
CA GLN A 90 -7.34 -0.64 6.74
C GLN A 90 -7.52 -1.82 5.77
N ALA A 91 -6.49 -2.14 4.98
CA ALA A 91 -6.53 -3.26 4.03
C ALA A 91 -6.64 -4.60 4.76
N ILE A 92 -5.82 -4.82 5.79
CA ILE A 92 -5.87 -6.01 6.65
C ILE A 92 -7.25 -6.13 7.32
N SER A 93 -7.80 -5.02 7.84
CA SER A 93 -9.12 -5.00 8.48
C SER A 93 -10.25 -5.36 7.49
N ARG A 94 -10.22 -4.79 6.27
CA ARG A 94 -11.18 -5.11 5.21
C ARG A 94 -11.08 -6.57 4.78
N LEU A 95 -9.88 -7.07 4.51
CA LEU A 95 -9.64 -8.48 4.17
C LEU A 95 -10.13 -9.42 5.27
N LYS A 96 -9.98 -9.05 6.54
CA LYS A 96 -10.45 -9.87 7.66
C LYS A 96 -11.98 -9.97 7.67
N GLN A 97 -12.66 -8.87 7.37
CA GLN A 97 -14.12 -8.86 7.22
C GLN A 97 -14.57 -9.67 6.00
N LEU A 98 -13.89 -9.55 4.85
CA LEU A 98 -14.15 -10.35 3.66
C LEU A 98 -13.96 -11.86 3.93
N GLY A 99 -12.84 -12.23 4.57
CA GLY A 99 -12.55 -13.61 4.96
C GLY A 99 -13.59 -14.17 5.91
N LEU A 100 -13.98 -13.40 6.94
CA LEU A 100 -15.06 -13.79 7.85
C LEU A 100 -16.39 -13.96 7.13
N GLY A 101 -16.78 -13.02 6.26
CA GLY A 101 -18.01 -13.13 5.48
C GLY A 101 -18.02 -14.36 4.58
N ALA A 102 -16.88 -14.70 3.97
CA ALA A 102 -16.74 -15.90 3.15
C ALA A 102 -16.84 -17.19 3.98
N LEU A 103 -16.29 -17.21 5.19
CA LEU A 103 -16.45 -18.33 6.11
C LEU A 103 -17.89 -18.47 6.60
N MET A 104 -18.57 -17.38 6.95
CA MET A 104 -19.99 -17.42 7.32
C MET A 104 -20.85 -17.98 6.19
N LEU A 105 -20.62 -17.53 4.96
CA LEU A 105 -21.28 -18.12 3.79
C LEU A 105 -20.94 -19.61 3.67
N ALA A 106 -19.67 -19.99 3.78
CA ALA A 106 -19.30 -21.41 3.68
C ALA A 106 -20.02 -22.27 4.73
N MET A 107 -20.12 -21.80 5.97
CA MET A 107 -20.83 -22.50 7.05
C MET A 107 -22.32 -22.70 6.74
N ASP A 108 -22.97 -21.72 6.10
CA ASP A 108 -24.39 -21.83 5.70
C ASP A 108 -24.59 -22.77 4.50
N TYR A 109 -23.54 -23.09 3.75
CA TYR A 109 -23.55 -23.91 2.55
C TYR A 109 -22.66 -25.16 2.69
N ASP A 110 -22.82 -25.91 3.80
CA ASP A 110 -22.14 -27.19 4.05
C ASP A 110 -20.59 -27.12 3.95
N GLU A 111 -20.02 -26.04 4.47
CA GLU A 111 -18.58 -25.73 4.44
C GLU A 111 -18.02 -25.55 3.02
N ILE A 112 -18.83 -25.17 2.03
CA ILE A 112 -18.41 -24.95 0.64
C ILE A 112 -18.31 -23.46 0.33
N TYR A 113 -17.25 -23.03 -0.36
CA TYR A 113 -17.22 -21.70 -0.99
C TYR A 113 -18.20 -21.66 -2.18
N ALA A 114 -19.49 -21.49 -1.89
CA ALA A 114 -20.60 -21.60 -2.83
C ALA A 114 -20.77 -20.35 -3.73
N PHE A 115 -19.68 -19.79 -4.22
CA PHE A 115 -19.68 -18.64 -5.13
C PHE A 115 -18.46 -18.63 -6.06
N TYR A 116 -18.61 -17.95 -7.20
CA TYR A 116 -17.53 -17.63 -8.13
C TYR A 116 -17.08 -16.17 -7.96
N PRO A 117 -15.82 -15.82 -8.31
CA PRO A 117 -15.29 -14.46 -8.11
C PRO A 117 -16.19 -13.34 -8.65
N GLN A 118 -16.76 -13.52 -9.85
CA GLN A 118 -17.65 -12.53 -10.47
C GLN A 118 -18.96 -12.29 -9.71
N TYR A 119 -19.34 -13.22 -8.82
CA TYR A 119 -20.53 -13.10 -7.98
C TYR A 119 -20.19 -12.91 -6.49
N ALA A 120 -18.91 -12.84 -6.12
CA ALA A 120 -18.48 -12.83 -4.73
C ALA A 120 -19.03 -11.62 -3.96
N GLU A 121 -19.04 -10.42 -4.56
CA GLU A 121 -19.62 -9.22 -3.94
C GLU A 121 -21.09 -9.43 -3.58
N LYS A 122 -21.87 -9.96 -4.53
CA LYS A 122 -23.30 -10.21 -4.34
C LYS A 122 -23.57 -11.34 -3.34
N ALA A 123 -22.76 -12.40 -3.40
CA ALA A 123 -22.89 -13.56 -2.53
C ALA A 123 -22.55 -13.21 -1.07
N LEU A 124 -21.52 -12.38 -0.84
CA LEU A 124 -21.08 -12.00 0.50
C LEU A 124 -21.85 -10.81 1.09
N TYR A 125 -22.57 -10.04 0.27
CA TYR A 125 -23.33 -8.88 0.73
C TYR A 125 -24.25 -9.13 1.94
N PRO A 126 -24.99 -10.25 2.06
CA PRO A 126 -25.83 -10.52 3.23
C PRO A 126 -25.07 -10.57 4.56
N TYR A 127 -23.80 -10.99 4.54
CA TYR A 127 -22.92 -11.13 5.70
C TYR A 127 -22.14 -9.85 5.99
N LEU A 128 -21.73 -9.14 4.95
CA LEU A 128 -20.89 -7.96 5.05
C LEU A 128 -21.69 -6.66 5.26
N LYS A 129 -22.83 -6.53 4.56
CA LYS A 129 -23.70 -5.34 4.54
C LYS A 129 -23.01 -4.02 4.13
N ASP A 130 -21.78 -4.10 3.62
CA ASP A 130 -20.99 -2.96 3.17
C ASP A 130 -20.17 -3.33 1.93
N ASN A 131 -20.40 -2.61 0.83
CA ASN A 131 -19.68 -2.81 -0.43
C ASN A 131 -18.32 -2.09 -0.45
N ASP A 132 -18.08 -1.14 0.44
CA ASP A 132 -16.80 -0.42 0.52
C ASP A 132 -15.67 -1.32 1.05
N LEU A 133 -16.01 -2.46 1.66
CA LEU A 133 -15.06 -3.49 2.08
C LEU A 133 -14.29 -4.10 0.90
N TRP A 134 -14.88 -4.11 -0.29
CA TRP A 134 -14.21 -4.60 -1.50
C TRP A 134 -13.18 -3.63 -2.05
N LYS A 135 -13.26 -2.35 -1.70
CA LYS A 135 -12.34 -1.33 -2.21
C LYS A 135 -11.00 -1.44 -1.49
N VAL A 136 -9.92 -1.32 -2.24
CA VAL A 136 -8.58 -1.16 -1.66
C VAL A 136 -8.46 0.27 -1.11
N PRO A 137 -8.01 0.47 0.15
CA PRO A 137 -7.88 1.80 0.73
C PRO A 137 -6.99 2.73 -0.09
N GLY A 138 -7.48 3.93 -0.43
CA GLY A 138 -6.74 4.93 -1.21
C GLY A 138 -6.57 4.59 -2.69
N GLN A 139 -7.23 3.54 -3.20
CA GLN A 139 -7.16 3.12 -4.59
C GLN A 139 -8.55 2.97 -5.21
N SER A 140 -8.62 2.99 -6.54
CA SER A 140 -9.85 2.66 -7.28
C SER A 140 -10.02 1.15 -7.51
N SER A 141 -8.98 0.35 -7.26
CA SER A 141 -9.01 -1.11 -7.40
C SER A 141 -9.77 -1.79 -6.27
N LYS A 142 -10.17 -3.03 -6.51
CA LYS A 142 -10.84 -3.89 -5.53
C LYS A 142 -9.96 -5.06 -5.09
N PHE A 143 -10.30 -5.67 -3.97
CA PHE A 143 -9.77 -6.97 -3.60
C PHE A 143 -10.35 -8.06 -4.51
N SER A 144 -9.54 -9.07 -4.80
CA SER A 144 -9.90 -10.21 -5.63
C SER A 144 -10.05 -11.46 -4.79
N PHE A 145 -11.00 -12.31 -5.16
CA PHE A 145 -11.16 -13.66 -4.62
C PHE A 145 -10.38 -14.66 -5.47
N ASN A 146 -9.76 -15.65 -4.83
CA ASN A 146 -9.08 -16.75 -5.51
C ASN A 146 -10.10 -17.73 -6.12
N ALA A 147 -10.21 -17.73 -7.45
CA ALA A 147 -11.15 -18.57 -8.19
C ALA A 147 -10.97 -20.08 -7.94
N SER A 148 -9.76 -20.51 -7.58
CA SER A 148 -9.45 -21.92 -7.31
C SER A 148 -10.17 -22.47 -6.06
N LEU A 149 -10.70 -21.60 -5.20
CA LEU A 149 -11.48 -22.00 -4.03
C LEU A 149 -12.97 -22.21 -4.34
N SER A 150 -13.47 -21.70 -5.45
CA SER A 150 -14.90 -21.81 -5.80
C SER A 150 -15.37 -23.26 -5.86
N GLY A 151 -16.41 -23.58 -5.09
CA GLY A 151 -16.97 -24.93 -5.02
C GLY A 151 -16.14 -25.94 -4.23
N LEU A 152 -15.01 -25.54 -3.64
CA LEU A 152 -14.26 -26.40 -2.72
C LEU A 152 -14.86 -26.35 -1.32
N THR A 153 -14.88 -27.51 -0.67
CA THR A 153 -15.20 -27.67 0.75
C THR A 153 -13.98 -27.30 1.60
N LEU A 154 -14.18 -26.65 2.74
CA LEU A 154 -13.11 -26.32 3.70
C LEU A 154 -12.32 -27.57 4.13
N ALA A 155 -13.00 -28.70 4.32
CA ALA A 155 -12.38 -29.98 4.66
C ALA A 155 -11.39 -30.52 3.59
N LYS A 156 -11.46 -30.06 2.34
CA LYS A 156 -10.51 -30.44 1.28
C LYS A 156 -9.22 -29.62 1.32
N LEU A 157 -9.19 -28.53 2.08
CA LEU A 157 -8.01 -27.68 2.19
C LEU A 157 -7.04 -28.30 3.20
N ALA A 158 -5.91 -28.81 2.72
CA ALA A 158 -4.90 -29.39 3.59
C ALA A 158 -4.27 -28.36 4.54
N GLU A 159 -4.04 -27.13 4.05
CA GLU A 159 -3.37 -26.05 4.79
C GLU A 159 -4.12 -24.72 4.61
N PRO A 160 -5.32 -24.55 5.19
CA PRO A 160 -6.13 -23.33 4.99
C PRO A 160 -5.44 -22.05 5.46
N ALA A 161 -4.54 -22.16 6.45
CA ALA A 161 -3.67 -21.08 6.93
C ALA A 161 -2.51 -20.72 5.98
N ARG A 162 -2.37 -21.40 4.84
CA ARG A 162 -1.43 -21.04 3.77
C ARG A 162 -2.12 -20.88 2.42
N THR A 163 -3.38 -21.26 2.31
CA THR A 163 -4.17 -21.12 1.10
C THR A 163 -4.76 -19.72 0.98
N VAL A 164 -4.43 -19.00 -0.11
CA VAL A 164 -4.91 -17.64 -0.36
C VAL A 164 -6.38 -17.66 -0.74
N ALA A 165 -7.20 -16.86 -0.05
CA ALA A 165 -8.61 -16.65 -0.36
C ALA A 165 -8.87 -15.28 -0.99
N PHE A 166 -8.33 -14.23 -0.38
CA PHE A 166 -8.47 -12.86 -0.86
C PHE A 166 -7.11 -12.20 -0.96
N TYR A 167 -6.93 -11.35 -1.97
CA TYR A 167 -5.69 -10.63 -2.18
C TYR A 167 -5.94 -9.32 -2.89
N GLU A 168 -4.99 -8.42 -2.74
CA GLU A 168 -4.95 -7.18 -3.50
C GLU A 168 -4.21 -7.42 -4.83
N GLY A 169 -4.91 -7.39 -5.96
CA GLY A 169 -4.34 -7.67 -7.28
C GLY A 169 -5.32 -8.44 -8.16
N GLU A 170 -4.83 -8.98 -9.27
CA GLU A 170 -5.62 -9.74 -10.24
C GLU A 170 -4.82 -10.96 -10.71
N ASP A 171 -5.51 -11.99 -11.22
CA ASP A 171 -4.91 -13.19 -11.82
C ASP A 171 -3.80 -13.86 -10.98
N GLU A 172 -4.06 -14.05 -9.68
CA GLU A 172 -3.12 -14.67 -8.72
C GLU A 172 -1.81 -13.88 -8.56
N LYS A 173 -1.81 -12.59 -8.90
CA LYS A 173 -0.65 -11.68 -8.79
C LYS A 173 -0.94 -10.57 -7.77
N PRO A 174 -0.52 -10.75 -6.51
CA PRO A 174 -0.63 -9.69 -5.50
C PRO A 174 0.21 -8.47 -5.86
N VAL A 175 -0.27 -7.30 -5.44
CA VAL A 175 0.47 -6.05 -5.56
C VAL A 175 1.14 -5.68 -4.23
N PHE A 176 2.44 -5.48 -4.27
CA PHE A 176 3.29 -5.20 -3.11
C PHE A 176 3.35 -3.71 -2.76
N ARG A 177 2.20 -3.13 -2.34
CA ARG A 177 2.06 -1.68 -2.10
C ARG A 177 2.47 -1.21 -0.70
N TYR A 178 2.51 -2.10 0.28
CA TYR A 178 2.73 -1.73 1.68
C TYR A 178 4.19 -1.96 2.06
N ALA A 179 5.06 -1.02 1.72
CA ALA A 179 6.51 -1.14 1.95
C ALA A 179 7.10 -2.42 1.33
N GLY A 180 6.70 -2.73 0.09
CA GLY A 180 7.12 -3.95 -0.60
C GLY A 180 6.39 -5.23 -0.14
N LYS A 181 5.36 -5.11 0.71
CA LYS A 181 4.48 -6.23 1.09
C LYS A 181 3.09 -6.10 0.48
N ALA A 182 2.43 -7.24 0.27
CA ALA A 182 1.05 -7.34 -0.21
C ALA A 182 0.13 -7.76 0.94
N ALA A 183 -1.07 -7.19 1.01
CA ALA A 183 -2.08 -7.64 1.97
C ALA A 183 -2.81 -8.88 1.43
N ILE A 184 -2.76 -9.98 2.20
CA ILE A 184 -3.33 -11.27 1.83
C ILE A 184 -4.29 -11.74 2.93
N GLY A 185 -5.44 -12.27 2.53
CA GLY A 185 -6.36 -13.01 3.37
C GLY A 185 -6.42 -14.47 2.97
N PHE A 186 -6.32 -15.35 3.96
CA PHE A 186 -6.23 -16.79 3.78
C PHE A 186 -7.58 -17.48 4.02
N ALA A 187 -7.67 -18.75 3.64
CA ALA A 187 -8.91 -19.51 3.64
C ALA A 187 -9.50 -19.74 5.05
N ASP A 188 -8.66 -19.78 6.08
CA ASP A 188 -9.09 -19.82 7.50
C ASP A 188 -9.51 -18.44 8.06
N GLY A 189 -9.47 -17.38 7.25
CA GLY A 189 -9.86 -16.02 7.64
C GLY A 189 -8.76 -15.19 8.29
N HIS A 190 -7.53 -15.71 8.48
CA HIS A 190 -6.43 -14.87 8.94
C HIS A 190 -5.92 -13.97 7.81
N THR A 191 -5.33 -12.83 8.18
CA THR A 191 -4.82 -11.83 7.24
C THR A 191 -3.46 -11.31 7.68
N VAL A 192 -2.55 -11.13 6.72
CA VAL A 192 -1.18 -10.66 6.99
C VAL A 192 -0.59 -9.94 5.78
N LEU A 193 0.42 -9.11 6.04
CA LEU A 193 1.26 -8.51 4.99
C LEU A 193 2.40 -9.47 4.64
N VAL A 194 2.47 -9.85 3.37
CA VAL A 194 3.38 -10.87 2.85
C VAL A 194 4.38 -10.22 1.89
N SER A 195 5.67 -10.44 2.13
CA SER A 195 6.76 -10.07 1.21
C SER A 195 6.82 -11.00 -0.02
N PRO A 196 7.50 -10.62 -1.12
CA PRO A 196 7.65 -11.47 -2.28
C PRO A 196 8.28 -12.83 -1.97
N GLU A 197 9.16 -12.89 -0.98
CA GLU A 197 9.83 -14.10 -0.50
C GLU A 197 8.85 -15.01 0.23
N GLU A 198 8.07 -14.44 1.16
CA GLU A 198 7.04 -15.18 1.91
C GLU A 198 5.91 -15.68 0.98
N LEU A 199 5.61 -14.94 -0.09
CA LEU A 199 4.58 -15.32 -1.07
C LEU A 199 4.93 -16.61 -1.82
N LYS A 200 6.20 -16.99 -1.93
CA LYS A 200 6.58 -18.30 -2.52
C LYS A 200 6.11 -19.48 -1.68
N GLY A 201 5.85 -19.25 -0.39
CA GLY A 201 5.38 -20.25 0.54
C GLY A 201 3.86 -20.37 0.65
N VAL A 202 3.07 -19.55 -0.06
CA VAL A 202 1.60 -19.63 0.00
C VAL A 202 1.04 -20.53 -1.10
N ILE A 203 -0.17 -21.06 -0.87
CA ILE A 203 -0.87 -21.97 -1.76
C ILE A 203 -1.96 -21.21 -2.52
N TRP A 204 -1.88 -21.20 -3.84
CA TRP A 204 -2.92 -20.61 -4.71
C TRP A 204 -3.94 -21.66 -5.18
N LYS A 205 -3.49 -22.91 -5.34
CA LYS A 205 -4.29 -24.02 -5.87
C LYS A 205 -4.18 -25.18 -4.87
N PRO A 206 -5.11 -25.30 -3.92
CA PRO A 206 -5.11 -26.35 -2.92
C PRO A 206 -5.46 -27.72 -3.51
#